data_AF-A0A0D6KE27-F1
#
_entry.id   AF-A0A0D6KE27-F1
#
_cell.length_a   1.000
_cell.length_b   1.000
_cell.length_c   1.000
_cell.angle_alpha   90.00
_cell.angle_beta   90.00
_cell.angle_gamma   90.00
#
_symmetry.space_group_name_H-M   'P 1'
#
loop_
_entity.id
_entity.type
_entity.pdbx_description
1 polymer ?
#
loop_
_entity_poly.entity_id
_entity_poly.type
_entity_poly.pdbx_seq_one_letter_code
_entity_poly.pdbx_strand_id
1 'polypeptide(L)'
;MANWNLIGELTVTNLWQQFPSTFGDTFRVTTTILNQDDWHKWKFRSAAYLRFIYGDGSASVKYYIRVLDVPTVYVCAIPDDLRNPAYSLRTPEIIRASRYLPITPNNNFAQWKLKLEKITD
;
A
#
# COMPACT_ATOMS: atom_id res chain seq x y z
N MET A 1 -9.49 -7.56 21.66
CA MET A 1 -9.35 -7.33 20.20
C MET A 1 -8.45 -6.12 20.03
N ALA A 2 -7.44 -6.21 19.15
CA ALA A 2 -6.63 -5.04 18.82
C ALA A 2 -7.50 -3.99 18.11
N ASN A 3 -7.44 -2.74 18.57
CA ASN A 3 -8.10 -1.62 17.90
C ASN A 3 -7.22 -1.14 16.74
N TRP A 4 -7.84 -0.81 15.60
CA TRP A 4 -7.14 -0.38 14.40
C TRP A 4 -7.63 1.02 14.01
N ASN A 5 -6.71 1.98 13.93
CA ASN A 5 -6.99 3.35 13.51
C ASN A 5 -6.70 3.51 12.01
N LEU A 6 -7.65 4.09 11.28
CA LEU A 6 -7.48 4.45 9.87
C LEU A 6 -6.41 5.55 9.73
N ILE A 7 -5.42 5.29 8.88
CA ILE A 7 -4.39 6.26 8.49
C ILE A 7 -4.80 6.94 7.18
N GLY A 8 -5.34 6.16 6.25
CA GLY A 8 -5.95 6.68 5.04
C GLY A 8 -6.33 5.58 4.07
N GLU A 9 -6.99 5.98 2.99
CA GLU A 9 -7.40 5.11 1.90
C GLU A 9 -7.25 5.86 0.58
N LEU A 10 -6.52 5.28 -0.35
CA LEU A 10 -6.19 5.93 -1.63
C LEU A 10 -6.44 4.98 -2.80
N THR A 11 -6.98 5.51 -3.89
CA THR A 11 -7.00 4.82 -5.19
C THR A 11 -5.58 4.75 -5.72
N VAL A 12 -5.12 3.53 -6.05
CA VAL A 12 -3.73 3.30 -6.44
C VAL A 12 -3.48 3.71 -7.88
N THR A 13 -2.44 4.53 -8.10
CA THR A 13 -2.05 5.05 -9.42
C THR A 13 -0.62 4.67 -9.80
N ASN A 14 -0.18 5.09 -10.99
CA ASN A 14 1.19 4.91 -11.46
C ASN A 14 2.20 5.93 -10.92
N LEU A 15 1.77 6.85 -10.05
CA LEU A 15 2.65 7.80 -9.40
C LEU A 15 2.73 7.47 -7.91
N TRP A 16 3.83 7.86 -7.26
CA TRP A 16 3.92 7.77 -5.81
C TRP A 16 2.90 8.73 -5.18
N GLN A 17 2.07 8.20 -4.29
CA GLN A 17 1.04 8.93 -3.56
C GLN A 17 1.31 8.79 -2.06
N GLN A 18 1.27 9.90 -1.34
CA GLN A 18 1.56 9.94 0.11
C GLN A 18 0.28 9.75 0.93
N PHE A 19 0.39 9.05 2.06
CA PHE A 19 -0.69 9.04 3.07
C PHE A 19 -0.53 10.21 4.05
N PRO A 20 -1.64 10.75 4.58
CA PRO A 20 -1.62 12.00 5.36
C PRO A 20 -1.15 11.88 6.82
N SER A 21 -0.61 10.74 7.27
CA SER A 21 -0.42 10.50 8.72
C SER A 21 0.84 9.72 9.09
N THR A 22 1.28 9.93 10.33
CA THR A 22 2.32 9.16 11.03
C THR A 22 1.81 7.82 11.54
N PHE A 23 2.68 6.81 11.49
CA PHE A 23 2.38 5.42 11.79
C PHE A 23 2.70 5.03 13.23
N GLY A 24 2.09 3.95 13.72
CA GLY A 24 2.51 3.22 14.92
C GLY A 24 3.20 1.90 14.54
N ASP A 25 3.57 1.09 15.53
CA ASP A 25 4.50 -0.05 15.40
C ASP A 25 4.00 -1.28 14.62
N THR A 26 2.70 -1.34 14.37
CA THR A 26 2.10 -2.41 13.56
C THR A 26 1.05 -1.81 12.65
N PHE A 27 1.00 -2.31 11.41
CA PHE A 27 0.03 -1.85 10.44
C PHE A 27 -0.66 -2.99 9.70
N ARG A 28 -1.82 -2.62 9.16
CA ARG A 28 -2.68 -3.47 8.38
C ARG A 28 -3.00 -2.78 7.08
N VAL A 29 -2.87 -3.54 6.00
CA VAL A 29 -3.21 -3.10 4.64
C VAL A 29 -4.45 -3.84 4.19
N THR A 30 -5.42 -3.15 3.62
CA THR A 30 -6.56 -3.77 2.95
C THR A 30 -6.60 -3.32 1.49
N THR A 31 -6.65 -4.27 0.56
CA THR A 31 -6.82 -3.96 -0.87
C THR A 31 -8.24 -4.23 -1.31
N THR A 32 -8.90 -3.28 -1.96
CA THR A 32 -10.30 -3.41 -2.42
C THR A 32 -10.42 -3.06 -3.89
N ILE A 33 -10.89 -3.99 -4.72
CA ILE A 33 -11.22 -3.74 -6.13
C ILE A 33 -12.46 -2.84 -6.22
N LEU A 34 -12.40 -1.78 -7.02
CA LEU A 34 -13.52 -0.85 -7.22
C LEU A 34 -14.41 -1.25 -8.39
N ASN A 35 -13.84 -1.86 -9.42
CA ASN A 35 -14.59 -2.39 -10.55
C ASN A 35 -14.20 -3.86 -10.78
N GLN A 36 -15.08 -4.76 -10.33
CA GLN A 36 -14.85 -6.20 -10.37
C GLN A 36 -14.97 -6.76 -11.79
N ASP A 37 -15.88 -6.21 -12.60
CA ASP A 37 -16.05 -6.59 -14.01
C ASP A 37 -14.79 -6.29 -14.81
N ASP A 38 -14.19 -5.12 -14.59
CA ASP A 38 -12.88 -4.79 -15.17
C ASP A 38 -11.82 -5.79 -14.71
N TRP A 39 -11.72 -6.07 -13.40
CA TRP A 39 -10.71 -7.00 -12.87
C TRP A 39 -10.78 -8.40 -13.50
N HIS A 40 -11.98 -8.88 -13.81
CA HIS A 40 -12.18 -10.16 -14.49
C HIS A 40 -11.99 -10.08 -16.02
N LYS A 41 -12.32 -8.94 -16.65
CA LYS A 41 -12.18 -8.72 -18.10
C LYS A 41 -10.72 -8.50 -18.52
N TRP A 42 -9.93 -7.80 -17.72
CA TRP A 42 -8.56 -7.45 -18.07
C TRP A 42 -7.60 -8.62 -17.82
N LYS A 43 -6.72 -8.88 -18.79
CA LYS A 43 -5.65 -9.90 -18.64
C LYS A 43 -4.54 -9.47 -17.68
N PHE A 44 -4.42 -8.16 -17.42
CA PHE A 44 -3.34 -7.60 -16.61
C PHE A 44 -3.83 -7.30 -15.19
N ARG A 45 -3.39 -8.12 -14.24
CA ARG A 45 -3.58 -7.86 -12.81
C ARG A 45 -2.48 -6.93 -12.30
N SER A 46 -2.83 -6.00 -11.44
CA SER A 46 -1.87 -5.10 -10.79
C SER A 46 -1.67 -5.44 -9.32
N ALA A 47 -0.64 -4.85 -8.74
CA ALA A 47 -0.29 -4.89 -7.33
C ALA A 47 0.13 -3.48 -6.89
N ALA A 48 0.56 -3.30 -5.64
CA ALA A 48 1.23 -2.08 -5.22
C ALA A 48 2.63 -2.34 -4.68
N TYR A 49 3.49 -1.34 -4.82
CA TYR A 49 4.61 -1.15 -3.92
C TYR A 49 4.22 -0.13 -2.86
N LEU A 50 4.41 -0.49 -1.60
CA LEU A 50 4.34 0.39 -0.43
C LEU A 50 5.77 0.68 0.02
N ARG A 51 6.11 1.93 0.33
CA ARG A 51 7.39 2.31 0.94
C ARG A 51 7.17 3.25 2.11
N PHE A 52 8.06 3.22 3.09
CA PHE A 52 8.01 4.08 4.26
C PHE A 52 9.11 5.13 4.18
N ILE A 53 8.78 6.40 4.42
CA ILE A 53 9.72 7.53 4.40
C ILE A 53 10.01 7.98 5.83
N TYR A 54 11.28 8.00 6.21
CA TYR A 54 11.74 8.32 7.56
C TYR A 54 11.99 9.82 7.77
N GLY A 55 12.20 10.18 9.03
CA GLY A 55 12.40 11.55 9.51
C GLY A 55 13.61 12.27 8.93
N ASP A 56 14.64 11.51 8.58
CA ASP A 56 15.90 11.94 7.98
C ASP A 56 15.86 11.98 6.44
N GLY A 57 14.72 11.61 5.83
CA GLY A 57 14.54 11.55 4.38
C GLY A 57 14.97 10.24 3.72
N SER A 58 15.49 9.29 4.50
CA SER A 58 15.72 7.93 3.99
C SER A 58 14.39 7.20 3.75
N ALA A 59 14.44 6.06 3.06
CA ALA A 59 13.25 5.26 2.77
C ALA A 59 13.49 3.76 2.94
N SER A 60 12.45 3.03 3.37
CA SER A 60 12.50 1.57 3.48
C SER A 60 12.63 0.90 2.12
N VAL A 61 12.96 -0.40 2.13
CA VAL A 61 12.73 -1.26 0.97
C VAL A 61 11.25 -1.24 0.56
N LYS A 62 10.99 -1.52 -0.73
CA LYS A 62 9.63 -1.56 -1.27
C LYS A 62 8.93 -2.85 -0.87
N TYR A 63 7.76 -2.73 -0.27
CA TYR A 63 6.86 -3.84 0.08
C TYR A 63 5.92 -4.12 -1.06
N TYR A 64 6.02 -5.32 -1.64
CA TYR A 64 5.06 -5.76 -2.65
C TYR A 64 3.76 -6.20 -1.98
N ILE A 65 2.68 -5.48 -2.27
CA ILE A 65 1.33 -5.81 -1.84
C ILE A 65 0.57 -6.41 -3.01
N ARG A 66 0.29 -7.71 -2.92
CA ARG A 66 -0.50 -8.42 -3.92
C ARG A 66 -1.97 -8.01 -3.81
N VAL A 67 -2.61 -7.77 -4.94
CA VAL A 67 -4.06 -7.54 -5.00
C VAL A 67 -4.74 -8.81 -5.48
N LEU A 68 -5.81 -9.19 -4.78
CA LEU A 68 -6.68 -10.31 -5.13
C LEU A 68 -8.05 -9.79 -5.57
N ASP A 69 -8.83 -10.64 -6.21
CA ASP A 69 -10.23 -10.38 -6.60
C ASP A 69 -11.16 -10.20 -5.39
N VAL A 70 -10.74 -10.66 -4.21
CA VAL A 70 -11.45 -10.45 -2.94
C VAL A 70 -10.73 -9.44 -2.05
N PRO A 71 -11.47 -8.61 -1.27
CA PRO A 71 -10.87 -7.74 -0.27
C PRO A 71 -9.96 -8.55 0.67
N THR A 72 -8.68 -8.22 0.65
CA THR A 72 -7.66 -8.99 1.36
C THR A 72 -6.94 -8.10 2.35
N VAL A 73 -6.82 -8.61 3.57
CA VAL A 73 -6.15 -7.95 4.67
C VAL A 73 -4.77 -8.57 4.85
N TYR A 74 -3.73 -7.75 4.73
CA TYR A 74 -2.36 -8.12 5.04
C TYR A 74 -1.97 -7.46 6.36
N VAL A 75 -1.60 -8.28 7.33
CA VAL A 75 -0.94 -7.81 8.56
C VAL A 75 0.55 -7.90 8.29
N CYS A 76 1.23 -6.76 8.32
CA CYS A 76 2.65 -6.69 8.03
C CYS A 76 3.38 -6.24 9.30
N ALA A 77 4.44 -6.97 9.63
CA ALA A 77 5.41 -6.47 10.59
C ALA A 77 6.13 -5.27 9.97
N ILE A 78 6.44 -4.31 10.81
CA ILE A 78 7.27 -3.18 10.44
C ILE A 78 8.69 -3.67 10.06
N PRO A 79 9.31 -3.16 8.97
CA PRO A 79 10.74 -3.39 8.69
C PRO A 79 11.63 -3.19 9.91
N ASP A 80 12.69 -3.96 10.04
CA ASP A 80 13.67 -3.77 11.13
C ASP A 80 14.25 -2.34 11.15
N ASP A 81 14.38 -1.71 9.98
CA ASP A 81 14.80 -0.30 9.84
C ASP A 81 13.88 0.70 10.56
N LEU A 82 12.58 0.40 10.66
CA LEU A 82 11.57 1.18 11.38
C LEU A 82 11.47 0.79 12.87
N ARG A 83 12.10 -0.32 13.29
CA ARG A 83 12.28 -0.66 14.71
C ARG A 83 13.45 0.10 15.34
N ASN A 84 14.21 0.84 14.54
CA ASN A 84 15.30 1.67 15.03
C ASN A 84 14.72 2.94 15.67
N PRO A 85 14.90 3.13 17.00
CA PRO A 85 14.35 4.28 17.72
C PRO A 85 14.91 5.64 17.24
N ALA A 86 15.98 5.64 16.43
CA ALA A 86 16.52 6.85 15.84
C ALA A 86 15.70 7.40 14.65
N TYR A 87 14.84 6.59 14.03
CA TYR A 87 14.08 6.99 12.84
C TYR A 87 12.58 7.13 13.13
N SER A 88 12.07 8.37 13.09
CA SER A 88 10.63 8.63 13.14
C SER A 88 10.01 8.45 11.74
N LEU A 89 9.00 7.59 11.61
CA LEU A 89 8.27 7.43 10.35
C LEU A 89 7.42 8.67 10.05
N ARG A 90 7.66 9.32 8.90
CA ARG A 90 6.91 10.51 8.48
C ARG A 90 5.67 10.19 7.68
N THR A 91 5.83 9.48 6.57
CA THR A 91 4.74 9.18 5.65
C THR A 91 5.04 7.91 4.86
N PRO A 92 4.06 7.03 4.67
CA PRO A 92 4.18 5.99 3.67
C PRO A 92 3.72 6.50 2.30
N GLU A 93 4.22 5.85 1.27
CA GLU A 93 3.85 6.12 -0.09
C GLU A 93 3.50 4.84 -0.82
N ILE A 94 2.55 4.94 -1.75
CA ILE A 94 2.14 3.83 -2.61
C ILE A 94 2.27 4.19 -4.08
N ILE A 95 2.59 3.17 -4.88
CA ILE A 95 2.54 3.22 -6.34
C ILE A 95 2.08 1.87 -6.86
N ARG A 96 1.41 1.86 -8.00
CA ARG A 96 1.03 0.64 -8.71
C ARG A 96 2.28 -0.10 -9.16
N ALA A 97 2.32 -1.39 -8.82
CA ALA A 97 3.27 -2.36 -9.34
C ALA A 97 2.61 -3.14 -10.49
N SER A 98 3.24 -3.15 -11.66
CA SER A 98 2.87 -4.05 -12.75
C SER A 98 3.98 -5.09 -12.93
N ARG A 99 3.61 -6.37 -13.02
CA ARG A 99 4.54 -7.45 -13.41
C ARG A 99 4.65 -7.62 -14.92
N TYR A 100 3.75 -6.99 -15.65
CA TYR A 100 3.59 -7.19 -17.08
C TYR A 100 3.86 -5.86 -17.79
N LEU A 101 5.07 -5.80 -18.35
CA LEU A 101 5.59 -4.85 -19.35
C LEU A 101 5.95 -3.42 -18.88
N PRO A 102 7.02 -2.82 -19.46
CA PRO A 102 7.40 -1.43 -19.22
C PRO A 102 6.39 -0.40 -19.77
N ILE A 103 5.48 -0.81 -20.67
CA ILE A 103 4.45 0.06 -21.26
C ILE A 103 3.13 -0.70 -21.28
N THR A 104 2.35 -0.59 -20.20
CA THR A 104 0.95 -1.06 -20.16
C THR A 104 0.06 0.16 -19.98
N PRO A 105 -0.88 0.45 -20.90
CA PRO A 105 -1.75 1.61 -20.82
C PRO A 105 -2.50 1.65 -19.48
N ASN A 106 -2.57 2.83 -18.86
CA ASN A 106 -3.22 3.02 -17.55
C ASN A 106 -4.66 2.50 -17.51
N ASN A 107 -5.34 2.56 -18.66
CA ASN A 107 -6.74 2.23 -18.85
C ASN A 107 -7.00 0.71 -18.87
N ASN A 108 -5.95 -0.13 -18.88
CA ASN A 108 -6.05 -1.58 -18.98
C ASN A 108 -5.89 -2.30 -17.63
N PHE A 109 -5.93 -1.55 -16.52
CA PHE A 109 -5.94 -2.11 -15.18
C PHE A 109 -7.24 -1.73 -14.51
N ALA A 110 -7.87 -2.70 -13.83
CA ALA A 110 -9.00 -2.38 -12.97
C ALA A 110 -8.58 -1.42 -11.87
N GLN A 111 -9.48 -0.52 -11.52
CA GLN A 111 -9.27 0.42 -10.43
C GLN A 111 -9.47 -0.27 -9.08
N TRP A 112 -8.62 0.08 -8.12
CA TRP A 112 -8.67 -0.47 -6.77
C TRP A 112 -8.05 0.50 -5.76
N LYS A 113 -8.39 0.32 -4.49
CA LYS A 113 -7.91 1.15 -3.37
C LYS A 113 -7.07 0.35 -2.42
N LEU A 114 -6.12 1.03 -1.79
CA LEU A 114 -5.36 0.53 -0.66
C LEU A 114 -5.73 1.34 0.58
N LYS A 115 -6.36 0.66 1.54
CA LYS A 115 -6.64 1.19 2.88
C LYS A 115 -5.52 0.78 3.82
N LEU A 116 -5.14 1.71 4.68
CA LEU A 116 -3.99 1.58 5.56
C LEU A 116 -4.40 1.95 6.98
N GLU A 117 -4.12 1.05 7.92
CA GLU A 117 -4.54 1.16 9.31
C GLU A 117 -3.36 0.83 10.23
N LYS A 118 -3.29 1.45 11.41
CA LYS A 118 -2.30 1.14 12.46
C LYS A 118 -2.98 0.56 13.68
N ILE A 119 -2.26 -0.28 14.42
CA ILE A 119 -2.74 -0.74 15.72
C ILE A 119 -2.74 0.45 16.70
N THR A 120 -3.76 0.52 17.54
CA THR A 120 -3.80 1.43 18.69
C THR A 120 -3.25 0.68 19.89
N ASP A 121 -2.19 1.21 20.50
CA ASP A 121 -1.80 0.83 21.86
C ASP A 121 -2.80 1.39 22.89
#